data_AF-A0A7G4RCU8-F1
#
_entry.id   AF-A0A7G4RCU8-F1
#
_cell.length_a   1.000
_cell.length_b   1.000
_cell.length_c   1.000
_cell.angle_alpha   90.00
_cell.angle_beta   90.00
_cell.angle_gamma   90.00
#
_symmetry.space_group_name_H-M   'P 1'
#
loop_
_entity.id
_entity.type
_entity.pdbx_description
1 polymer ?
#
loop_
_entity_poly.entity_id
_entity_poly.type
_entity_poly.pdbx_seq_one_letter_code
_entity_poly.pdbx_strand_id
1 'polypeptide(L)'
;MSEYQKGDLGTERSHFFPKAMHHSAESETVLIRLQALLSRIEEGIAYCKQQTDLYPRMQQYADKISVLNAIKNYICGNIGLDLLEEYMMMYPKWDKNPDGIDINKLLQEALTFKGEPQ
;
A
#
# COMPACT_ATOMS: atom_id res chain seq x y z
N MET A 1 72.33 -23.68 -10.92
CA MET A 1 71.71 -22.65 -11.77
C MET A 1 70.23 -22.97 -11.87
N SER A 2 69.39 -21.97 -11.57
CA SER A 2 67.93 -21.89 -11.78
C SER A 2 67.03 -22.74 -10.88
N GLU A 3 65.89 -22.26 -10.38
CA GLU A 3 65.55 -21.01 -9.69
C GLU A 3 64.20 -21.30 -9.02
N TYR A 4 64.03 -20.84 -7.77
CA TYR A 4 62.78 -20.91 -7.03
C TYR A 4 61.73 -20.03 -7.71
N GLN A 5 60.62 -20.62 -8.17
CA GLN A 5 59.48 -19.85 -8.65
C GLN A 5 58.68 -19.32 -7.45
N LYS A 6 58.81 -18.01 -7.26
CA LYS A 6 58.12 -17.16 -6.30
C LYS A 6 56.60 -17.26 -6.46
N GLY A 7 55.91 -17.34 -5.32
CA GLY A 7 54.48 -17.08 -5.24
C GLY A 7 54.17 -15.64 -5.63
N ASP A 8 53.20 -15.48 -6.51
CA ASP A 8 52.66 -14.19 -6.91
C ASP A 8 51.35 -13.94 -6.16
N LEU A 9 51.36 -12.86 -5.37
CA LEU A 9 50.22 -12.30 -4.66
C LEU A 9 49.36 -11.54 -5.67
N GLY A 10 48.58 -12.28 -6.44
CA GLY A 10 47.59 -11.76 -7.38
C GLY A 10 46.29 -11.43 -6.66
N THR A 11 46.04 -10.13 -6.50
CA THR A 11 44.83 -9.55 -5.91
C THR A 11 43.59 -9.93 -6.74
N GLU A 12 42.86 -10.97 -6.35
CA GLU A 12 41.49 -11.17 -6.84
C GLU A 12 40.59 -10.13 -6.17
N ARG A 13 40.53 -8.95 -6.79
CA ARG A 13 39.43 -8.01 -6.61
C ARG A 13 38.16 -8.75 -6.98
N SER A 14 37.48 -9.29 -5.97
CA SER A 14 36.07 -9.63 -6.02
C SER A 14 35.34 -8.47 -6.68
N HIS A 15 34.92 -8.68 -7.93
CA HIS A 15 33.95 -7.82 -8.60
C HIS A 15 32.64 -7.94 -7.83
N PHE A 16 32.53 -7.19 -6.72
CA PHE A 16 31.26 -6.87 -6.11
C PHE A 16 30.43 -6.19 -7.19
N PHE A 17 29.47 -6.94 -7.73
CA PHE A 17 28.38 -6.40 -8.51
C PHE A 17 27.72 -5.26 -7.71
N PRO A 18 27.73 -3.99 -8.16
CA PRO A 18 26.59 -3.17 -7.84
C PRO A 18 25.50 -3.65 -8.80
N LYS A 19 24.59 -4.47 -8.27
CA LYS A 19 23.29 -4.71 -8.88
C LYS A 19 22.62 -3.34 -8.93
N ALA A 20 22.88 -2.60 -10.01
CA ALA A 20 22.26 -1.31 -10.26
C ALA A 20 20.76 -1.56 -10.21
N MET A 21 20.11 -1.02 -9.19
CA MET A 21 18.66 -1.05 -9.06
C MET A 21 18.09 -0.35 -10.29
N HIS A 22 17.65 -1.14 -11.26
CA HIS A 22 16.78 -0.68 -12.33
C HIS A 22 15.47 -0.23 -11.67
N HIS A 23 15.42 1.02 -11.22
CA HIS A 23 14.18 1.75 -11.08
C HIS A 23 13.68 1.96 -12.51
N SER A 24 12.88 1.02 -13.01
CA SER A 24 12.20 1.21 -14.29
C SER A 24 11.15 2.31 -14.10
N ALA A 25 10.87 3.08 -15.16
CA ALA A 25 9.80 4.08 -15.16
C ALA A 25 8.43 3.48 -14.75
N GLU A 26 8.27 2.17 -14.94
CA GLU A 26 7.13 1.38 -14.50
C GLU A 26 7.04 1.27 -12.98
N SER A 27 8.15 0.94 -12.30
CA SER A 27 8.20 0.89 -10.83
C SER A 27 7.87 2.24 -10.18
N GLU A 28 8.37 3.33 -10.77
CA GLU A 28 8.08 4.69 -10.31
C GLU A 28 6.59 5.06 -10.52
N THR A 29 6.02 4.68 -11.66
CA THR A 29 4.60 4.90 -11.97
C THR A 29 3.69 4.13 -10.99
N VAL A 30 4.02 2.88 -10.66
CA VAL A 30 3.28 2.05 -9.69
C VAL A 30 3.34 2.69 -8.30
N LEU A 31 4.51 3.17 -7.86
CA LEU A 31 4.67 3.85 -6.58
C LEU A 31 3.84 5.14 -6.50
N ILE A 32 3.82 5.93 -7.56
CA ILE A 32 3.00 7.15 -7.63
C ILE A 32 1.51 6.82 -7.52
N ARG A 33 1.04 5.80 -8.25
CA ARG A 33 -0.36 5.35 -8.18
C ARG A 33 -0.74 4.85 -6.80
N LEU A 34 0.14 4.05 -6.18
CA LEU A 34 -0.03 3.57 -4.81
C LEU A 34 -0.14 4.75 -3.83
N GLN A 35 0.79 5.69 -3.91
CA GLN A 35 0.81 6.85 -3.01
C GLN A 35 -0.45 7.71 -3.18
N ALA A 36 -0.89 7.96 -4.41
CA ALA A 36 -2.13 8.70 -4.67
C ALA A 36 -3.39 8.00 -4.15
N LEU A 37 -3.45 6.67 -4.18
CA LEU A 37 -4.54 5.91 -3.58
C LEU A 37 -4.51 5.99 -2.05
N LEU A 38 -3.33 5.79 -1.45
CA LEU A 38 -3.16 5.88 0.01
C LEU A 38 -3.53 7.28 0.54
N SER A 39 -3.11 8.35 -0.14
CA SER A 39 -3.44 9.72 0.27
C SER A 39 -4.94 9.97 0.31
N ARG A 40 -5.69 9.53 -0.71
CA ARG A 40 -7.17 9.68 -0.72
C ARG A 40 -7.84 8.87 0.39
N ILE A 41 -7.32 7.69 0.72
CA ILE A 41 -7.83 6.90 1.85
C ILE A 41 -7.55 7.62 3.17
N GLU A 42 -6.36 8.19 3.34
CA GLU A 42 -5.97 8.93 4.54
C GLU A 42 -6.79 10.23 4.72
N GLU A 43 -7.02 10.98 3.65
CA GLU A 43 -7.93 12.13 3.62
C GLU A 43 -9.34 11.71 4.05
N GLY A 44 -9.82 10.56 3.55
CA GLY A 44 -11.11 10.01 3.95
C GLY A 44 -11.19 9.66 5.44
N ILE A 45 -10.14 9.06 5.98
CA ILE A 45 -10.04 8.76 7.42
C ILE A 45 -10.02 10.05 8.23
N ALA A 46 -9.24 11.05 7.82
CA ALA A 46 -9.15 12.33 8.51
C ALA A 46 -10.50 13.05 8.54
N TYR A 47 -11.20 13.09 7.42
CA TYR A 47 -12.56 13.63 7.36
C TYR A 47 -13.50 12.89 8.30
N CYS A 48 -13.52 11.55 8.28
CA CYS A 48 -14.42 10.79 9.15
C CYS A 48 -14.09 10.99 10.65
N LYS A 49 -12.81 11.16 11.01
CA LYS A 49 -12.40 11.52 12.38
C LYS A 49 -12.97 12.88 12.78
N GLN A 50 -12.81 13.90 11.93
CA GLN A 50 -13.38 15.22 12.17
C GLN A 50 -14.92 15.17 12.32
N GLN A 51 -15.61 14.37 11.50
CA GLN A 51 -17.05 14.20 11.63
C GLN A 51 -17.45 13.43 12.90
N THR A 52 -16.61 12.50 13.37
CA THR A 52 -16.84 11.79 14.65
C THR A 52 -16.72 12.75 15.83
N ASP A 53 -15.77 13.69 15.78
CA ASP A 53 -15.61 14.72 16.81
C ASP A 53 -16.78 15.70 16.85
N LEU A 54 -17.31 16.08 15.67
CA LEU A 54 -18.46 16.96 15.54
C LEU A 54 -19.79 16.26 15.87
N TYR A 55 -19.90 14.97 15.54
CA TYR A 55 -21.13 14.18 15.64
C TYR A 55 -20.87 12.82 16.31
N PRO A 56 -20.53 12.78 17.60
CA PRO A 56 -20.08 11.55 18.28
C PRO A 56 -21.15 10.45 18.38
N ARG A 57 -22.42 10.79 18.19
CA ARG A 57 -23.54 9.81 18.17
C ARG A 57 -23.74 9.17 16.79
N MET A 58 -23.08 9.66 15.75
CA MET A 58 -23.18 9.15 14.38
C MET A 58 -22.17 8.02 14.16
N GLN A 59 -22.56 6.81 14.54
CA GLN A 59 -21.74 5.59 14.42
C GLN A 59 -21.19 5.36 13.00
N GLN A 60 -21.90 5.81 11.97
CA GLN A 60 -21.49 5.67 10.58
C GLN A 60 -20.07 6.17 10.28
N TYR A 61 -19.59 7.21 10.95
CA TYR A 61 -18.25 7.74 10.69
C TYR A 61 -17.15 6.85 11.28
N ALA A 62 -17.39 6.30 12.48
CA ALA A 62 -16.49 5.31 13.08
C ALA A 62 -16.45 4.00 12.26
N ASP A 63 -17.60 3.58 11.74
CA ASP A 63 -17.71 2.42 10.87
C ASP A 63 -16.93 2.64 9.56
N LYS A 64 -17.09 3.81 8.93
CA LYS A 64 -16.33 4.20 7.72
C LYS A 64 -14.82 4.23 7.97
N ILE A 65 -14.35 4.70 9.13
CA ILE A 65 -12.92 4.66 9.50
C ILE A 65 -12.40 3.22 9.53
N SER A 66 -13.17 2.30 10.11
CA SER A 66 -12.78 0.89 10.21
C SER A 66 -12.61 0.26 8.82
N VAL A 67 -13.56 0.54 7.91
CA VAL A 67 -13.52 0.10 6.52
C VAL A 67 -12.34 0.70 5.75
N LEU A 68 -12.12 2.02 5.84
CA LEU A 68 -11.00 2.68 5.16
C LEU A 68 -9.64 2.17 5.65
N ASN A 69 -9.50 1.89 6.94
CA ASN A 69 -8.29 1.27 7.48
C ASN A 69 -8.10 -0.16 6.95
N ALA A 70 -9.17 -0.94 6.80
CA ALA A 70 -9.09 -2.27 6.19
C ALA A 70 -8.60 -2.19 4.73
N ILE A 71 -9.16 -1.26 3.93
CA ILE A 71 -8.71 -1.02 2.54
C ILE A 71 -7.22 -0.63 2.51
N LYS A 72 -6.79 0.31 3.37
CA LYS A 72 -5.38 0.70 3.49
C LYS A 72 -4.49 -0.51 3.82
N ASN A 73 -4.88 -1.30 4.82
CA ASN A 73 -4.13 -2.48 5.24
C ASN A 73 -4.05 -3.54 4.14
N TYR A 74 -5.12 -3.73 3.37
CA TYR A 74 -5.15 -4.66 2.25
C TYR A 74 -4.14 -4.23 1.17
N ILE A 75 -4.17 -2.96 0.76
CA ILE A 75 -3.25 -2.41 -0.25
C ILE A 75 -1.79 -2.55 0.23
N CYS A 76 -1.51 -2.20 1.49
CA CYS A 76 -0.19 -2.34 2.09
C CYS A 76 0.26 -3.80 2.31
N GLY A 77 -0.62 -4.78 2.11
CA GLY A 77 -0.31 -6.21 2.29
C GLY A 77 -0.30 -6.68 3.75
N ASN A 78 -0.90 -5.90 4.66
CA ASN A 78 -1.04 -6.27 6.07
C ASN A 78 -2.17 -7.28 6.31
N ILE A 79 -3.18 -7.29 5.43
CA ILE A 79 -4.33 -8.22 5.50
C ILE A 79 -4.64 -8.80 4.12
N GLY A 80 -5.25 -9.99 4.10
CA GLY A 80 -5.77 -10.64 2.90
C GLY A 80 -7.12 -10.07 2.46
N LEU A 81 -7.58 -10.52 1.29
CA LEU A 81 -8.89 -10.15 0.74
C LEU A 81 -10.05 -10.70 1.61
N ASP A 82 -9.88 -11.90 2.15
CA ASP A 82 -10.79 -12.55 3.09
C ASP A 82 -11.15 -11.64 4.28
N LEU A 83 -10.13 -11.09 4.95
CA LEU A 83 -10.36 -10.20 6.09
C LEU A 83 -10.94 -8.86 5.64
N LEU A 84 -10.57 -8.34 4.47
CA LEU A 84 -11.19 -7.13 3.92
C LEU A 84 -12.69 -7.33 3.66
N GLU A 85 -13.08 -8.48 3.10
CA GLU A 85 -14.49 -8.84 2.87
C GLU A 85 -15.28 -8.94 4.18
N GLU A 86 -14.68 -9.50 5.25
CA GLU A 86 -15.31 -9.50 6.58
C GLU A 86 -15.60 -8.08 7.08
N TYR A 87 -14.64 -7.15 6.96
CA TYR A 87 -14.87 -5.74 7.27
C TYR A 87 -16.00 -5.15 6.41
N MET A 88 -16.10 -5.50 5.12
CA MET A 88 -17.17 -4.99 4.26
C MET A 88 -18.55 -5.53 4.70
N MET A 89 -18.64 -6.80 5.07
CA MET A 89 -19.88 -7.46 5.51
C MET A 89 -20.39 -6.94 6.84
N MET A 90 -19.50 -6.59 7.77
CA MET A 90 -19.87 -6.12 9.11
C MET A 90 -20.46 -4.70 9.10
N TYR A 91 -20.12 -3.87 8.10
CA TYR A 91 -20.49 -2.46 8.07
C TYR A 91 -21.36 -2.05 6.87
N PRO A 92 -22.41 -2.78 6.46
CA PRO A 92 -23.07 -2.64 5.14
C PRO A 92 -23.76 -1.28 4.85
N LYS A 93 -23.70 -0.32 5.77
CA LYS A 93 -24.35 1.01 5.68
C LYS A 93 -23.42 2.12 5.20
N TRP A 94 -22.17 1.85 4.80
CA TRP A 94 -21.22 2.88 4.34
C TRP A 94 -21.59 3.52 2.99
N ASP A 95 -22.43 2.86 2.19
CA ASP A 95 -22.96 3.34 0.90
C ASP A 95 -24.14 4.31 1.06
N LYS A 96 -24.61 4.55 2.29
CA LYS A 96 -25.76 5.41 2.59
C LYS A 96 -25.34 6.73 3.24
N ASN A 97 -24.51 7.56 2.58
CA ASN A 97 -24.56 9.02 2.79
C ASN A 97 -23.70 9.85 1.80
N PRO A 98 -24.12 11.11 1.50
CA PRO A 98 -23.79 11.90 0.32
C PRO A 98 -22.45 12.68 0.35
N ASP A 99 -21.74 12.72 1.47
CA ASP A 99 -20.64 13.67 1.63
C ASP A 99 -19.25 13.02 1.50
N GLY A 100 -18.66 13.29 0.33
CA GLY A 100 -17.21 13.42 0.12
C GLY A 100 -16.41 12.15 -0.18
N ILE A 101 -16.71 11.02 0.48
CA ILE A 101 -15.86 9.82 0.38
C ILE A 101 -16.65 8.65 -0.21
N ASP A 102 -16.27 8.28 -1.42
CA ASP A 102 -16.77 7.10 -2.11
C ASP A 102 -15.91 5.88 -1.75
N ILE A 103 -16.32 5.17 -0.71
CA ILE A 103 -15.65 3.96 -0.22
C ILE A 103 -15.71 2.84 -1.27
N ASN A 104 -16.81 2.75 -2.03
CA ASN A 104 -16.99 1.74 -3.07
C ASN A 104 -15.92 1.93 -4.15
N LYS A 105 -15.74 3.17 -4.59
CA LYS A 105 -14.69 3.53 -5.55
C LYS A 105 -13.29 3.22 -5.02
N LEU A 106 -12.98 3.62 -3.78
CA LEU A 106 -11.68 3.33 -3.16
C LEU A 106 -11.40 1.82 -3.04
N LEU A 107 -12.41 1.03 -2.70
CA LEU A 107 -12.33 -0.43 -2.66
C LEU A 107 -12.05 -1.01 -4.05
N GLN A 108 -12.80 -0.60 -5.08
CA GLN A 108 -12.60 -1.10 -6.44
C GLN A 108 -11.21 -0.75 -6.99
N GLU A 109 -10.72 0.46 -6.71
CA GLU A 109 -9.36 0.86 -7.06
C GLU A 109 -8.31 0.02 -6.31
N ALA A 110 -8.52 -0.28 -5.03
CA ALA A 110 -7.64 -1.15 -4.24
C ALA A 110 -7.58 -2.58 -4.78
N LEU A 111 -8.74 -3.15 -5.14
CA LEU A 111 -8.84 -4.47 -5.75
C LEU A 111 -8.14 -4.52 -7.11
N THR A 112 -8.34 -3.49 -7.93
CA THR A 112 -7.68 -3.36 -9.24
C THR A 112 -6.16 -3.27 -9.08
N PHE A 113 -5.68 -2.42 -8.17
CA PHE A 113 -4.24 -2.24 -7.92
C PHE A 113 -3.55 -3.54 -7.48
N LYS A 114 -4.22 -4.38 -6.68
CA LYS A 114 -3.70 -5.69 -6.24
C LYS A 114 -3.91 -6.81 -7.25
N GLY A 115 -4.90 -6.69 -8.14
CA GLY A 115 -5.25 -7.66 -9.17
C GLY A 115 -4.49 -7.49 -10.49
N GLU A 116 -3.81 -6.35 -10.70
CA GLU A 116 -2.88 -6.20 -11.83
C GLU A 116 -1.72 -7.19 -11.66
N PRO A 117 -1.45 -8.07 -12.67
CA PRO A 117 -0.27 -8.93 -12.63
C PRO A 117 1.00 -8.06 -12.64
N GLN A 118 1.87 -8.28 -11.66
CA GLN A 118 3.22 -7.69 -11.57
C GLN A 118 4.18 -8.32 -12.58
#